data_AF-A0A498LVD5-F1
#
_entry.id   AF-A0A498LVD5-F1
#
_cell.length_a   1.000
_cell.length_b   1.000
_cell.length_c   1.000
_cell.angle_alpha   90.00
_cell.angle_beta   90.00
_cell.angle_gamma   90.00
#
_symmetry.space_group_name_H-M   'P 1'
#
loop_
_entity.id
_entity.type
_entity.pdbx_description
1 polymer ?
#
loop_
_entity_poly.entity_id
_entity_poly.type
_entity_poly.pdbx_seq_one_letter_code
_entity_poly.pdbx_strand_id
1 'polypeptide(L)'
;MGPPKGEKEEKLPFSQLIQDIKEKENKSKCVGLFKHAAKKFPEDAFIPQALARFYYIELSDYAKAASWAKTAIERKQDNSFIRDTLGQVYKNQLKNQNLAKSSRNILQIAKQAFKAFEEEAETAERELEPEMQEDGVTNISTVFNYRGLFGYIQAANTIFYKLSKMNPEWSKVLRQETKQSLIHSEKCGKYQSLLTSLRQRTEDKCNFFENFLIYSKLKINKQEPDYIWRDTADCYKYYVKEEEQFFRSFAGLLSTLSHVTSVSDLEQITEQWKEIHMDSQTDGDALNYILANIILSQKSASSEILRTVPELQEILQKLWERQNENRSPEFYLLVLLLFWPDSAKKTSNTPDLKVCVQYMRESYERTYQKYLRFRYLVPLFFLGNGGGLQRLVHQTDFTSLFVEEHETAEIPGFQRIQGEIRNHKVFALRGPDQIEVLPHNPASVYNTDLVSFYLGFTIRGPVAYNIRYVKKSAQFVDKHKKNIIERVKKVDLIINDLRPMIPTEQYSTIMAASTNNEKMEKLYTILTAGYEIKDTFYQSLLKNEQGLIQDLTKFGKKSSN
;
A
#
# COMPACT_ATOMS: atom_id res chain seq x y z
N MET A 1 28.28 16.43 18.99
CA MET A 1 28.11 14.99 19.25
C MET A 1 26.85 14.56 18.51
N GLY A 2 27.00 13.83 17.41
CA GLY A 2 25.84 13.29 16.69
C GLY A 2 25.18 12.17 17.50
N PRO A 3 23.90 11.85 17.23
CA PRO A 3 23.25 10.73 17.88
C PRO A 3 24.00 9.44 17.56
N PRO A 4 24.10 8.50 18.52
CA PRO A 4 24.80 7.25 18.30
C PRO A 4 24.12 6.51 17.14
N LYS A 5 24.93 6.13 16.13
CA LYS A 5 24.53 5.18 15.11
C LYS A 5 24.07 3.93 15.84
N GLY A 6 22.78 3.61 15.79
CA GLY A 6 22.26 2.38 16.35
C GLY A 6 23.04 1.21 15.79
N GLU A 7 23.80 0.54 16.65
CA GLU A 7 24.43 -0.73 16.33
C GLU A 7 23.32 -1.65 15.81
N LYS A 8 23.53 -2.25 14.65
CA LYS A 8 22.66 -3.33 14.18
C LYS A 8 22.85 -4.47 15.18
N GLU A 9 21.96 -4.56 16.17
CA GLU A 9 21.90 -5.72 17.06
C GLU A 9 21.84 -6.98 16.19
N GLU A 10 22.90 -7.75 16.22
CA GLU A 10 22.96 -9.05 15.57
C GLU A 10 21.95 -9.94 16.29
N LYS A 11 20.78 -10.17 15.66
CA LYS A 11 19.73 -10.98 16.27
C LYS A 11 20.22 -12.42 16.40
N LEU A 12 20.69 -12.77 17.60
CA LEU A 12 21.10 -14.12 17.93
C LEU A 12 19.93 -15.11 17.76
N PRO A 13 20.18 -16.34 17.27
CA PRO A 13 19.12 -17.31 16.99
C PRO A 13 18.41 -17.84 18.24
N PHE A 14 19.06 -17.72 19.41
CA PHE A 14 18.58 -18.14 20.73
C PHE A 14 18.96 -17.10 21.79
N SER A 15 18.30 -17.14 22.95
CA SER A 15 18.57 -16.26 24.09
C SER A 15 20.02 -16.36 24.57
N GLN A 16 20.53 -15.30 25.20
CA GLN A 16 21.90 -15.26 25.71
C GLN A 16 22.21 -16.45 26.63
N LEU A 17 21.27 -16.86 27.49
CA LEU A 17 21.44 -18.05 28.34
C LEU A 17 21.75 -19.32 27.54
N ILE A 18 21.05 -19.55 26.43
CA ILE A 18 21.26 -20.74 25.60
C ILE A 18 22.59 -20.66 24.86
N GLN A 19 23.00 -19.45 24.43
CA GLN A 19 24.32 -19.24 23.83
C GLN A 19 25.43 -19.53 24.84
N ASP A 20 25.33 -18.96 26.03
CA ASP A 20 26.28 -19.15 27.13
C ASP A 20 26.45 -20.64 27.48
N ILE A 21 25.35 -21.40 27.59
CA ILE A 21 25.42 -22.84 27.88
C ILE A 21 26.04 -23.59 26.71
N LYS A 22 25.74 -23.20 25.47
CA LYS A 22 26.32 -23.83 24.27
C LYS A 22 27.83 -23.62 24.23
N GLU A 23 28.30 -22.42 24.56
CA GLU A 23 29.72 -22.01 24.50
C GLU A 23 30.53 -22.51 25.70
N LYS A 24 29.99 -22.40 26.92
CA LYS A 24 30.70 -22.77 28.17
C LYS A 24 30.56 -24.25 28.51
N GLU A 25 29.49 -24.90 28.08
CA GLU A 25 29.28 -26.32 28.28
C GLU A 25 29.24 -27.08 26.94
N ASN A 26 28.06 -27.33 26.38
CA ASN A 26 27.87 -27.96 25.06
C ASN A 26 26.39 -28.01 24.66
N LYS A 27 26.14 -28.37 23.39
CA LYS A 27 24.79 -28.52 22.83
C LYS A 27 23.91 -29.55 23.55
N SER A 28 24.48 -30.59 24.16
CA SER A 28 23.71 -31.60 24.90
C SER A 28 23.10 -31.01 26.19
N LYS A 29 23.83 -30.12 26.86
CA LYS A 29 23.35 -29.40 28.05
C LYS A 29 22.20 -28.45 27.72
N CYS A 30 22.25 -27.74 26.59
CA CYS A 30 21.12 -26.96 26.08
C CYS A 30 19.87 -27.84 25.89
N VAL A 31 20.02 -29.01 25.24
CA VAL A 31 18.91 -29.96 25.04
C VAL A 31 18.36 -30.45 26.39
N GLY A 32 19.23 -30.78 27.34
CA GLY A 32 18.83 -31.20 28.68
C GLY A 32 18.01 -30.13 29.41
N LEU A 33 18.47 -28.87 29.36
CA LEU A 33 17.75 -27.72 29.92
C LEU A 33 16.37 -27.57 29.28
N PHE A 34 16.27 -27.55 27.95
CA PHE A 34 14.99 -27.42 27.27
C PHE A 34 14.03 -28.55 27.62
N LYS A 35 14.50 -29.81 27.65
CA LYS A 35 13.65 -30.94 28.04
C LYS A 35 13.16 -30.84 29.48
N HIS A 36 14.04 -30.43 30.39
CA HIS A 36 13.67 -30.21 31.80
C HIS A 36 12.64 -29.08 31.92
N ALA A 37 12.85 -27.97 31.22
CA ALA A 37 11.91 -26.85 31.18
C ALA A 37 10.55 -27.26 30.59
N ALA A 38 10.53 -28.00 29.47
CA ALA A 38 9.30 -28.46 28.82
C ALA A 38 8.48 -29.41 29.71
N LYS A 39 9.15 -30.15 30.60
CA LYS A 39 8.50 -30.98 31.63
C LYS A 39 8.00 -30.15 32.81
N LYS A 40 8.78 -29.16 33.26
CA LYS A 40 8.42 -28.27 34.37
C LYS A 40 7.25 -27.36 34.04
N PHE A 41 7.12 -26.98 32.77
CA PHE A 41 6.06 -26.10 32.26
C PHE A 41 5.28 -26.83 31.14
N PRO A 42 4.31 -27.70 31.48
CA PRO A 42 3.60 -28.52 30.52
C PRO A 42 2.69 -27.72 29.57
N GLU A 43 2.13 -26.60 30.05
CA GLU A 43 1.23 -25.72 29.27
C GLU A 43 1.97 -24.78 28.31
N ASP A 44 3.29 -24.59 28.50
CA ASP A 44 4.06 -23.67 27.68
C ASP A 44 4.42 -24.32 26.33
N ALA A 45 3.83 -23.82 25.25
CA ALA A 45 4.12 -24.28 23.88
C ALA A 45 5.43 -23.71 23.30
N PHE A 46 5.96 -22.60 23.84
CA PHE A 46 7.16 -21.94 23.31
C PHE A 46 8.45 -22.67 23.68
N ILE A 47 8.48 -23.39 24.81
CA ILE A 47 9.63 -24.22 25.19
C ILE A 47 9.86 -25.38 24.21
N PRO A 48 8.88 -26.27 23.94
CA PRO A 48 9.05 -27.31 22.93
C PRO A 48 9.27 -26.73 21.53
N GLN A 49 8.69 -25.57 21.20
CA GLN A 49 8.99 -24.85 19.97
C GLN A 49 10.46 -24.42 19.88
N ALA A 50 11.01 -23.83 20.95
CA ALA A 50 12.42 -23.43 21.02
C ALA A 50 13.36 -24.64 20.93
N LEU A 51 13.00 -25.76 21.56
CA LEU A 51 13.74 -27.01 21.44
C LEU A 51 13.71 -27.57 20.02
N ALA A 52 12.55 -27.53 19.34
CA ALA A 52 12.46 -27.89 17.93
C ALA A 52 13.39 -27.05 17.06
N ARG A 53 13.41 -25.73 17.29
CA ARG A 53 14.33 -24.79 16.64
C ARG A 53 15.79 -25.14 16.90
N PHE A 54 16.15 -25.46 18.14
CA PHE A 54 17.50 -25.90 18.48
C PHE A 54 17.90 -27.17 17.72
N TYR A 55 17.01 -28.16 17.62
CA TYR A 55 17.30 -29.38 16.88
C TYR A 55 17.55 -29.17 15.38
N TYR A 56 16.74 -28.36 14.68
CA TYR A 56 16.94 -28.17 13.23
C TYR A 56 18.01 -27.14 12.87
N ILE A 57 18.31 -26.17 13.75
CA ILE A 57 19.34 -25.14 13.51
C ILE A 57 20.72 -25.65 13.94
N GLU A 58 20.85 -26.15 15.17
CA GLU A 58 22.16 -26.42 15.79
C GLU A 58 22.61 -27.88 15.64
N LEU A 59 21.67 -28.82 15.51
CA LEU A 59 21.95 -30.25 15.50
C LEU A 59 21.64 -30.94 14.17
N SER A 60 20.92 -30.27 13.26
CA SER A 60 20.42 -30.86 12.01
C SER A 60 19.63 -32.17 12.22
N ASP A 61 19.02 -32.36 13.40
CA ASP A 61 18.20 -33.52 13.72
C ASP A 61 16.72 -33.20 13.45
N TYR A 62 16.34 -33.30 12.19
CA TYR A 62 15.00 -32.92 11.74
C TYR A 62 13.90 -33.84 12.27
N ALA A 63 14.21 -35.10 12.58
CA ALA A 63 13.23 -36.03 13.15
C ALA A 63 12.84 -35.61 14.56
N LYS A 64 13.82 -35.33 15.43
CA LYS A 64 13.53 -34.80 16.78
C LYS A 64 12.93 -33.41 16.70
N ALA A 65 13.41 -32.55 15.79
CA ALA A 65 12.84 -31.23 15.61
C ALA A 65 11.35 -31.29 15.26
N ALA A 66 10.96 -32.16 14.32
CA ALA A 66 9.56 -32.34 13.94
C ALA A 66 8.71 -32.90 15.09
N SER A 67 9.25 -33.83 15.89
CA SER A 67 8.56 -34.36 17.08
C SER A 67 8.26 -33.25 18.08
N TRP A 68 9.25 -32.43 18.41
CA TRP A 68 9.07 -31.33 19.37
C TRP A 68 8.20 -30.20 18.82
N ALA A 69 8.24 -29.94 17.51
CA ALA A 69 7.33 -29.00 16.87
C ALA A 69 5.88 -29.48 16.98
N LYS A 70 5.61 -30.78 16.79
CA LYS A 70 4.29 -31.36 17.01
C LYS A 70 3.84 -31.26 18.46
N THR A 71 4.73 -31.55 19.42
CA THR A 71 4.43 -31.34 20.85
C THR A 71 4.08 -29.88 21.17
N ALA A 72 4.75 -28.91 20.53
CA ALA A 72 4.39 -27.51 20.67
C ALA A 72 2.99 -27.21 20.12
N ILE A 73 2.67 -27.73 18.93
CA ILE A 73 1.36 -27.58 18.29
C ILE A 73 0.26 -28.22 19.14
N GLU A 74 0.49 -29.41 19.70
CA GLU A 74 -0.46 -30.10 20.59
C GLU A 74 -0.83 -29.26 21.81
N ARG A 75 0.13 -28.51 22.37
CA ARG A 75 -0.08 -27.59 23.50
C ARG A 75 -0.83 -26.32 23.12
N LYS A 76 -0.74 -25.87 21.86
CA LYS A 76 -1.39 -24.63 21.39
C LYS A 76 -1.76 -24.71 19.91
N GLN A 77 -2.88 -25.38 19.63
CA GLN A 77 -3.29 -25.74 18.26
C GLN A 77 -3.75 -24.53 17.44
N ASP A 78 -4.32 -23.52 18.09
CA ASP A 78 -4.88 -22.32 17.45
C ASP A 78 -3.86 -21.18 17.36
N ASN A 79 -2.57 -21.51 17.35
CA ASN A 79 -1.50 -20.54 17.20
C ASN A 79 -0.64 -20.83 15.96
N SER A 80 -0.81 -20.00 14.94
CA SER A 80 -0.09 -20.06 13.67
C SER A 80 1.42 -19.89 13.87
N PHE A 81 1.88 -19.04 14.79
CA PHE A 81 3.31 -18.90 15.06
C PHE A 81 3.94 -20.17 15.65
N ILE A 82 3.20 -20.93 16.46
CA ILE A 82 3.65 -22.25 16.93
C ILE A 82 3.73 -23.23 15.76
N ARG A 83 2.70 -23.25 14.89
CA ARG A 83 2.65 -24.12 13.69
C ARG A 83 3.76 -23.84 12.68
N ASP A 84 4.19 -22.59 12.51
CA ASP A 84 5.30 -22.17 11.63
C ASP A 84 6.53 -23.06 11.81
N THR A 85 6.83 -23.43 13.05
CA THR A 85 8.03 -24.19 13.38
C THR A 85 8.09 -25.54 12.66
N LEU A 86 6.96 -26.23 12.46
CA LEU A 86 6.94 -27.52 11.75
C LEU A 86 7.26 -27.34 10.26
N GLY A 87 6.71 -26.30 9.62
CA GLY A 87 7.05 -25.94 8.24
C GLY A 87 8.52 -25.55 8.10
N GLN A 88 9.05 -24.76 9.03
CA GLN A 88 10.47 -24.39 9.07
C GLN A 88 11.39 -25.61 9.21
N VAL A 89 11.03 -26.61 10.03
CA VAL A 89 11.79 -27.87 10.16
C VAL A 89 11.93 -28.56 8.80
N TYR A 90 10.80 -28.82 8.11
CA TYR A 90 10.83 -29.52 6.82
C TYR A 90 11.49 -28.68 5.72
N LYS A 91 11.32 -27.35 5.72
CA LYS A 91 12.01 -26.46 4.78
C LYS A 91 13.54 -26.50 4.97
N ASN A 92 14.02 -26.50 6.22
CA ASN A 92 15.46 -26.61 6.50
C ASN A 92 15.99 -28.01 6.17
N GLN A 93 15.21 -29.05 6.43
CA GLN A 93 15.52 -30.41 5.99
C GLN A 93 15.63 -30.49 4.46
N LEU A 94 14.73 -29.82 3.74
CA LEU A 94 14.74 -29.74 2.30
C LEU A 94 15.97 -29.02 1.78
N LYS A 95 16.44 -27.96 2.45
CA LYS A 95 17.67 -27.23 2.10
C LYS A 95 18.93 -28.06 2.31
N ASN A 96 18.95 -28.94 3.31
CA ASN A 96 20.10 -29.81 3.60
C ASN A 96 20.47 -30.72 2.41
N GLN A 97 21.70 -30.57 1.91
CA GLN A 97 22.18 -31.29 0.72
C GLN A 97 22.31 -32.81 0.97
N ASN A 98 22.57 -33.22 2.21
CA ASN A 98 22.80 -34.63 2.53
C ASN A 98 21.52 -35.48 2.54
N LEU A 99 20.35 -34.85 2.68
CA LEU A 99 19.06 -35.54 2.80
C LEU A 99 18.23 -35.49 1.50
N ALA A 100 18.40 -34.43 0.72
CA ALA A 100 17.72 -34.19 -0.55
C ALA A 100 18.51 -34.75 -1.75
N LYS A 101 18.81 -36.06 -1.75
CA LYS A 101 19.69 -36.73 -2.74
C LYS A 101 18.97 -37.30 -3.97
N SER A 102 17.65 -37.44 -3.92
CA SER A 102 16.84 -37.95 -5.03
C SER A 102 15.55 -37.16 -5.13
N SER A 103 14.96 -37.10 -6.32
CA SER A 103 13.69 -36.43 -6.56
C SER A 103 12.57 -36.98 -5.66
N ARG A 104 12.57 -38.30 -5.42
CA ARG A 104 11.63 -38.95 -4.50
C ARG A 104 11.77 -38.44 -3.06
N ASN A 105 13.00 -38.27 -2.57
CA ASN A 105 13.25 -37.75 -1.21
C ASN A 105 12.90 -36.27 -1.12
N ILE A 106 13.24 -35.48 -2.15
CA ILE A 106 12.88 -34.07 -2.27
C ILE A 106 11.37 -33.90 -2.20
N LEU A 107 10.62 -34.64 -3.02
CA LEU A 107 9.16 -34.59 -3.06
C LEU A 107 8.52 -35.10 -1.76
N GLN A 108 9.15 -36.05 -1.07
CA GLN A 108 8.68 -36.51 0.24
C GLN A 108 8.71 -35.39 1.28
N ILE A 109 9.87 -34.74 1.42
CA ILE A 109 10.08 -33.67 2.39
C ILE A 109 9.22 -32.45 1.99
N ALA A 110 9.14 -32.14 0.70
CA ALA A 110 8.32 -31.06 0.18
C ALA A 110 6.84 -31.26 0.50
N LYS A 111 6.30 -32.48 0.32
CA LYS A 111 4.91 -32.80 0.71
C LYS A 111 4.64 -32.49 2.18
N GLN A 112 5.60 -32.78 3.07
CA GLN A 112 5.49 -32.47 4.49
C GLN A 112 5.60 -30.96 4.77
N ALA A 113 6.52 -30.27 4.09
CA ALA A 113 6.69 -28.83 4.21
C ALA A 113 5.44 -28.07 3.76
N PHE A 114 4.92 -28.37 2.57
CA PHE A 114 3.72 -27.72 2.03
C PHE A 114 2.51 -27.94 2.93
N LYS A 115 2.28 -29.18 3.38
CA LYS A 115 1.20 -29.48 4.32
C LYS A 115 1.33 -28.67 5.61
N ALA A 116 2.52 -28.60 6.21
CA ALA A 116 2.72 -27.86 7.45
C ALA A 116 2.50 -26.34 7.27
N PHE A 117 2.96 -25.76 6.16
CA PHE A 117 2.75 -24.35 5.85
C PHE A 117 1.29 -24.01 5.48
N GLU A 118 0.57 -24.93 4.83
CA GLU A 118 -0.86 -24.80 4.57
C GLU A 118 -1.66 -24.83 5.88
N GLU A 119 -1.39 -25.79 6.76
CA GLU A 119 -2.04 -25.86 8.09
C GLU A 119 -1.72 -24.62 8.96
N GLU A 120 -0.52 -24.06 8.84
CA GLU A 120 -0.15 -22.79 9.48
C GLU A 120 -0.99 -21.63 8.93
N ALA A 121 -1.05 -21.48 7.61
CA ALA A 121 -1.79 -20.41 6.95
C ALA A 121 -3.30 -20.51 7.25
N GLU A 122 -3.88 -21.70 7.18
CA GLU A 122 -5.27 -21.97 7.57
C GLU A 122 -5.53 -21.61 9.04
N THR A 123 -4.56 -21.80 9.92
CA THR A 123 -4.69 -21.38 11.32
C THR A 123 -4.63 -19.86 11.43
N ALA A 124 -3.71 -19.20 10.73
CA ALA A 124 -3.65 -17.73 10.67
C ALA A 124 -4.94 -17.09 10.11
N GLU A 125 -5.63 -17.79 9.19
CA GLU A 125 -6.92 -17.37 8.66
C GLU A 125 -8.05 -17.42 9.69
N ARG A 126 -8.01 -18.40 10.59
CA ARG A 126 -8.99 -18.62 11.68
C ARG A 126 -8.68 -17.80 12.93
N GLU A 127 -7.46 -17.28 13.07
CA GLU A 127 -7.00 -16.56 14.28
C GLU A 127 -7.77 -15.26 14.58
N LEU A 128 -8.75 -14.85 13.75
CA LEU A 128 -9.46 -13.57 13.84
C LEU A 128 -10.94 -13.64 13.46
N GLU A 129 -11.73 -14.23 14.34
CA GLU A 129 -13.11 -13.76 14.51
C GLU A 129 -13.24 -13.20 15.94
N PRO A 130 -13.57 -11.91 16.12
CA PRO A 130 -14.03 -11.42 17.41
C PRO A 130 -15.50 -11.79 17.60
N GLU A 131 -15.80 -12.59 18.63
CA GLU A 131 -16.85 -12.13 19.54
C GLU A 131 -16.22 -11.01 20.38
N MET A 132 -16.81 -9.82 20.32
CA MET A 132 -16.42 -8.69 21.17
C MET A 132 -16.65 -9.09 22.63
N GLN A 133 -15.59 -9.39 23.40
CA GLN A 133 -15.70 -9.41 24.85
C GLN A 133 -15.50 -7.99 25.39
N GLU A 134 -16.42 -7.54 26.25
CA GLU A 134 -16.49 -6.19 26.83
C GLU A 134 -15.26 -5.82 27.69
N ASP A 135 -14.41 -6.79 28.06
CA ASP A 135 -13.39 -6.62 29.09
C ASP A 135 -11.97 -6.24 28.59
N GLY A 136 -11.85 -5.66 27.39
CA GLY A 136 -10.70 -4.81 27.03
C GLY A 136 -9.30 -5.44 26.94
N VAL A 137 -9.12 -6.74 27.20
CA VAL A 137 -7.83 -7.44 27.07
C VAL A 137 -7.93 -8.54 26.03
N THR A 138 -7.73 -8.19 24.76
CA THR A 138 -7.62 -9.17 23.67
C THR A 138 -6.16 -9.61 23.51
N ASN A 139 -5.92 -10.91 23.69
CA ASN A 139 -4.63 -11.57 23.47
C ASN A 139 -4.41 -11.91 21.96
N ILE A 140 -4.91 -11.04 21.07
CA ILE A 140 -4.90 -11.26 19.61
C ILE A 140 -3.55 -10.78 19.05
N SER A 141 -2.90 -11.60 18.22
CA SER A 141 -1.77 -11.13 17.41
C SER A 141 -2.22 -9.96 16.55
N THR A 142 -1.68 -8.77 16.86
CA THR A 142 -2.04 -7.53 16.17
C THR A 142 -1.83 -7.64 14.66
N VAL A 143 -0.88 -8.43 14.17
CA VAL A 143 -0.58 -8.60 12.74
C VAL A 143 -1.02 -9.98 12.22
N PHE A 144 -1.50 -10.03 10.98
CA PHE A 144 -1.77 -11.29 10.27
C PHE A 144 -0.47 -12.08 10.03
N ASN A 145 -0.44 -13.35 10.42
CA ASN A 145 0.73 -14.19 10.23
C ASN A 145 0.76 -14.78 8.81
N TYR A 146 1.43 -14.07 7.88
CA TYR A 146 1.63 -14.53 6.50
C TYR A 146 2.77 -15.56 6.34
N ARG A 147 3.46 -15.97 7.42
CA ARG A 147 4.68 -16.79 7.34
C ARG A 147 4.44 -18.17 6.72
N GLY A 148 3.26 -18.76 6.92
CA GLY A 148 2.88 -20.01 6.25
C GLY A 148 2.87 -19.86 4.73
N LEU A 149 2.19 -18.81 4.23
CA LEU A 149 2.16 -18.51 2.79
C LEU A 149 3.56 -18.27 2.24
N PHE A 150 4.39 -17.48 2.95
CA PHE A 150 5.76 -17.20 2.51
C PHE A 150 6.67 -18.44 2.60
N GLY A 151 6.53 -19.24 3.64
CA GLY A 151 7.26 -20.48 3.85
C GLY A 151 6.99 -21.50 2.73
N TYR A 152 5.75 -21.56 2.27
CA TYR A 152 5.35 -22.33 1.09
C TYR A 152 6.11 -21.86 -0.16
N ILE A 153 6.12 -20.55 -0.45
CA ILE A 153 6.87 -19.96 -1.59
C ILE A 153 8.35 -20.35 -1.52
N GLN A 154 8.98 -20.22 -0.35
CA GLN A 154 10.38 -20.58 -0.17
C GLN A 154 10.64 -22.08 -0.37
N ALA A 155 9.70 -22.95 0.04
CA ALA A 155 9.77 -24.38 -0.22
C ALA A 155 9.61 -24.68 -1.73
N ALA A 156 8.69 -24.00 -2.41
CA ALA A 156 8.48 -24.09 -3.86
C ALA A 156 9.74 -23.70 -4.64
N ASN A 157 10.37 -22.56 -4.33
CA ASN A 157 11.66 -22.16 -4.92
C ASN A 157 12.74 -23.21 -4.70
N THR A 158 12.81 -23.75 -3.49
CA THR A 158 13.83 -24.76 -3.14
C THR A 158 13.63 -26.04 -3.94
N ILE A 159 12.40 -26.53 -4.11
CA ILE A 159 12.15 -27.74 -4.91
C ILE A 159 12.39 -27.49 -6.39
N PHE A 160 12.00 -26.33 -6.93
CA PHE A 160 12.21 -26.00 -8.33
C PHE A 160 13.69 -26.03 -8.65
N TYR A 161 14.50 -25.28 -7.87
CA TYR A 161 15.95 -25.28 -8.01
C TYR A 161 16.54 -26.69 -7.90
N LYS A 162 16.20 -27.45 -6.85
CA LYS A 162 16.83 -28.76 -6.60
C LYS A 162 16.45 -29.81 -7.65
N LEU A 163 15.19 -29.89 -8.03
CA LEU A 163 14.72 -30.86 -9.02
C LEU A 163 15.25 -30.52 -10.41
N SER A 164 15.16 -29.24 -10.83
CA SER A 164 15.69 -28.81 -12.13
C SER A 164 17.20 -28.95 -12.22
N LYS A 165 17.94 -28.78 -11.11
CA LYS A 165 19.39 -29.04 -11.07
C LYS A 165 19.73 -30.52 -11.22
N MET A 166 18.89 -31.42 -10.71
CA MET A 166 19.09 -32.87 -10.87
C MET A 166 18.76 -33.33 -12.29
N ASN A 167 17.62 -32.87 -12.82
CA ASN A 167 17.19 -33.14 -14.17
C ASN A 167 16.40 -31.93 -14.71
N PRO A 168 16.88 -31.23 -15.75
CA PRO A 168 16.22 -30.05 -16.30
C PRO A 168 14.75 -30.27 -16.70
N GLU A 169 14.36 -31.50 -17.07
CA GLU A 169 12.97 -31.84 -17.41
C GLU A 169 11.99 -31.64 -16.25
N TRP A 170 12.46 -31.63 -14.99
CA TRP A 170 11.61 -31.29 -13.85
C TRP A 170 11.03 -29.88 -13.95
N SER A 171 11.72 -28.92 -14.58
CA SER A 171 11.17 -27.57 -14.76
C SER A 171 9.85 -27.61 -15.55
N LYS A 172 9.82 -28.39 -16.63
CA LYS A 172 8.62 -28.60 -17.46
C LYS A 172 7.51 -29.31 -16.68
N VAL A 173 7.86 -30.32 -15.87
CA VAL A 173 6.86 -31.01 -15.02
C VAL A 173 6.25 -30.06 -13.98
N LEU A 174 7.08 -29.26 -13.31
CA LEU A 174 6.63 -28.31 -12.28
C LEU A 174 5.78 -27.16 -12.87
N ARG A 175 6.06 -26.79 -14.12
CA ARG A 175 5.26 -25.85 -14.92
C ARG A 175 4.05 -26.48 -15.62
N GLN A 176 3.88 -27.80 -15.50
CA GLN A 176 2.79 -28.57 -16.12
C GLN A 176 2.82 -28.60 -17.66
N GLU A 177 4.00 -28.48 -18.25
CA GLU A 177 4.21 -28.50 -19.71
C GLU A 177 4.29 -29.92 -20.29
N THR A 178 4.62 -30.93 -19.46
CA THR A 178 4.72 -32.34 -19.88
C THR A 178 4.08 -33.28 -18.85
N LYS A 179 3.41 -34.35 -19.32
CA LYS A 179 2.42 -35.03 -18.47
C LYS A 179 2.88 -36.22 -17.63
N GLN A 180 3.89 -37.04 -17.98
CA GLN A 180 4.06 -38.27 -17.17
C GLN A 180 5.40 -39.02 -17.24
N SER A 181 6.19 -38.97 -18.31
CA SER A 181 7.31 -39.93 -18.50
C SER A 181 8.36 -39.87 -17.38
N LEU A 182 8.74 -38.65 -16.97
CA LEU A 182 9.73 -38.42 -15.91
C LEU A 182 9.26 -38.89 -14.53
N ILE A 183 7.98 -38.67 -14.21
CA ILE A 183 7.40 -39.05 -12.92
C ILE A 183 7.42 -40.58 -12.75
N HIS A 184 7.20 -41.32 -13.84
CA HIS A 184 7.26 -42.78 -13.84
C HIS A 184 8.70 -43.29 -13.76
N SER A 185 9.61 -42.75 -14.58
CA SER A 185 11.01 -43.19 -14.62
C SER A 185 11.72 -42.97 -13.27
N GLU A 186 11.46 -41.84 -12.62
CA GLU A 186 12.02 -41.54 -11.29
C GLU A 186 11.18 -42.11 -10.13
N LYS A 187 10.19 -42.96 -10.45
CA LYS A 187 9.32 -43.67 -9.50
C LYS A 187 8.67 -42.72 -8.48
N CYS A 188 8.20 -41.57 -8.96
CA CYS A 188 7.58 -40.49 -8.20
C CYS A 188 6.05 -40.46 -8.30
N GLY A 189 5.41 -41.48 -8.89
CA GLY A 189 3.97 -41.53 -9.12
C GLY A 189 3.08 -41.24 -7.90
N LYS A 190 3.53 -41.61 -6.69
CA LYS A 190 2.79 -41.30 -5.43
C LYS A 190 2.68 -39.80 -5.10
N TYR A 191 3.38 -38.94 -5.82
CA TYR A 191 3.35 -37.48 -5.67
C TYR A 191 2.63 -36.77 -6.82
N GLN A 192 1.97 -37.50 -7.72
CA GLN A 192 1.27 -36.92 -8.87
C GLN A 192 0.28 -35.81 -8.44
N SER A 193 -0.55 -36.06 -7.43
CA SER A 193 -1.52 -35.08 -6.91
C SER A 193 -0.86 -33.79 -6.42
N LEU A 194 0.31 -33.88 -5.78
CA LEU A 194 1.08 -32.71 -5.37
C LEU A 194 1.55 -31.93 -6.60
N LEU A 195 2.19 -32.61 -7.56
CA LEU A 195 2.72 -31.97 -8.77
C LEU A 195 1.63 -31.30 -9.62
N THR A 196 0.46 -31.93 -9.73
CA THR A 196 -0.69 -31.40 -10.49
C THR A 196 -1.33 -30.18 -9.84
N SER A 197 -1.22 -29.99 -8.52
CA SER A 197 -1.77 -28.81 -7.84
C SER A 197 -0.73 -27.72 -7.53
N LEU A 198 0.56 -28.07 -7.60
CA LEU A 198 1.66 -27.21 -7.14
C LEU A 198 1.74 -25.88 -7.88
N ARG A 199 1.60 -25.87 -9.21
CA ARG A 199 1.66 -24.63 -10.01
C ARG A 199 0.60 -23.63 -9.54
N GLN A 200 -0.67 -24.01 -9.62
CA GLN A 200 -1.79 -23.17 -9.19
C GLN A 200 -1.64 -22.71 -7.74
N ARG A 201 -1.38 -23.63 -6.81
CA ARG A 201 -1.21 -23.30 -5.39
C ARG A 201 -0.06 -22.34 -5.12
N THR A 202 0.97 -22.35 -5.97
CA THR A 202 2.11 -21.44 -5.88
C THR A 202 1.73 -20.08 -6.45
N GLU A 203 1.09 -20.06 -7.61
CA GLU A 203 0.57 -18.84 -8.25
C GLU A 203 -0.40 -18.09 -7.34
N ASP A 204 -1.37 -18.76 -6.71
CA ASP A 204 -2.31 -18.16 -5.75
C ASP A 204 -1.57 -17.41 -4.62
N LYS A 205 -0.47 -18.00 -4.12
CA LYS A 205 0.33 -17.42 -3.03
C LYS A 205 1.19 -16.27 -3.52
N CYS A 206 1.75 -16.36 -4.72
CA CYS A 206 2.45 -15.23 -5.33
C CYS A 206 1.52 -14.05 -5.56
N ASN A 207 0.30 -14.29 -6.07
CA ASN A 207 -0.74 -13.27 -6.26
C ASN A 207 -1.14 -12.63 -4.92
N PHE A 208 -1.26 -13.43 -3.85
CA PHE A 208 -1.44 -12.89 -2.50
C PHE A 208 -0.31 -11.92 -2.12
N PHE A 209 0.96 -12.30 -2.31
CA PHE A 209 2.09 -11.43 -1.96
C PHE A 209 2.22 -10.21 -2.86
N GLU A 210 1.87 -10.32 -4.15
CA GLU A 210 1.82 -9.18 -5.06
C GLU A 210 0.85 -8.12 -4.52
N ASN A 211 -0.39 -8.51 -4.22
CA ASN A 211 -1.37 -7.61 -3.60
C ASN A 211 -0.89 -7.09 -2.23
N PHE A 212 -0.40 -8.00 -1.38
CA PHE A 212 0.02 -7.68 -0.02
C PHE A 212 1.14 -6.65 0.02
N LEU A 213 2.13 -6.77 -0.88
CA LEU A 213 3.31 -5.91 -0.90
C LEU A 213 3.10 -4.62 -1.71
N ILE A 214 2.24 -4.63 -2.73
CA ILE A 214 1.88 -3.43 -3.50
C ILE A 214 0.96 -2.52 -2.69
N TYR A 215 -0.07 -3.08 -2.06
CA TYR A 215 -1.07 -2.28 -1.33
C TYR A 215 -0.63 -1.85 0.06
N SER A 216 0.43 -2.45 0.61
CA SER A 216 0.85 -2.16 1.98
C SER A 216 2.33 -2.38 2.26
N LYS A 217 2.84 -1.71 3.28
CA LYS A 217 4.19 -1.92 3.85
C LYS A 217 4.16 -1.97 5.37
N LEU A 218 5.23 -2.46 6.00
CA LEU A 218 5.32 -2.57 7.46
C LEU A 218 5.00 -1.26 8.19
N LYS A 219 5.61 -0.15 7.78
CA LYS A 219 5.34 1.20 8.29
C LYS A 219 5.59 2.22 7.18
N ILE A 220 5.15 3.46 7.38
CA ILE A 220 5.41 4.57 6.45
C ILE A 220 6.88 4.68 6.01
N ASN A 221 7.82 4.52 6.96
CA ASN A 221 9.26 4.62 6.71
C ASN A 221 9.97 3.25 6.79
N LYS A 222 9.23 2.14 6.65
CA LYS A 222 9.80 0.79 6.74
C LYS A 222 9.16 -0.14 5.73
N GLN A 223 9.96 -0.56 4.75
CA GLN A 223 9.62 -1.60 3.79
C GLN A 223 9.85 -3.00 4.38
N GLU A 224 9.30 -3.99 3.72
CA GLU A 224 9.62 -5.40 3.92
C GLU A 224 11.12 -5.65 3.63
N PRO A 225 11.73 -6.65 4.29
CA PRO A 225 13.05 -7.12 3.87
C PRO A 225 13.06 -7.51 2.38
N ASP A 226 14.11 -7.10 1.66
CA ASP A 226 14.25 -7.31 0.20
C ASP A 226 14.04 -8.76 -0.25
N TYR A 227 14.38 -9.73 0.60
CA TYR A 227 14.24 -11.15 0.28
C TYR A 227 12.76 -11.56 0.10
N ILE A 228 11.79 -10.84 0.69
CA ILE A 228 10.36 -11.18 0.54
C ILE A 228 9.92 -10.93 -0.90
N TRP A 229 10.27 -9.75 -1.44
CA TRP A 229 10.02 -9.41 -2.84
C TRP A 229 10.76 -10.36 -3.78
N ARG A 230 12.06 -10.56 -3.54
CA ARG A 230 12.92 -11.41 -4.37
C ARG A 230 12.43 -12.85 -4.44
N ASP A 231 12.18 -13.49 -3.29
CA ASP A 231 11.74 -14.88 -3.24
C ASP A 231 10.37 -15.04 -3.91
N THR A 232 9.46 -14.06 -3.77
CA THR A 232 8.14 -14.08 -4.42
C THR A 232 8.26 -13.95 -5.94
N ALA A 233 9.03 -12.98 -6.42
CA ALA A 233 9.25 -12.75 -7.85
C ALA A 233 9.96 -13.94 -8.52
N ASP A 234 11.00 -14.49 -7.89
CA ASP A 234 11.68 -15.70 -8.35
C ASP A 234 10.71 -16.88 -8.46
N CYS A 235 9.81 -17.02 -7.48
CA CYS A 235 8.81 -18.09 -7.47
C CYS A 235 7.83 -17.96 -8.64
N TYR A 236 7.32 -16.76 -8.86
CA TYR A 236 6.46 -16.49 -10.00
C TYR A 236 7.18 -16.80 -11.31
N LYS A 237 8.45 -16.38 -11.46
CA LYS A 237 9.27 -16.69 -12.63
C LYS A 237 9.49 -18.18 -12.85
N TYR A 238 9.71 -18.93 -11.79
CA TYR A 238 9.93 -20.37 -11.87
C TYR A 238 8.68 -21.12 -12.34
N TYR A 239 7.50 -20.75 -11.86
CA TYR A 239 6.27 -21.52 -12.09
C TYR A 239 5.35 -20.97 -13.19
N VAL A 240 5.44 -19.68 -13.50
CA VAL A 240 4.46 -18.99 -14.37
C VAL A 240 5.03 -18.59 -15.73
N LYS A 241 6.33 -18.73 -16.06
CA LYS A 241 6.98 -18.34 -17.36
C LYS A 241 6.93 -16.83 -17.69
N GLU A 242 7.87 -16.33 -18.50
CA GLU A 242 8.02 -14.89 -18.85
C GLU A 242 6.96 -14.38 -19.84
N GLU A 243 6.60 -15.17 -20.86
CA GLU A 243 5.53 -14.83 -21.82
C GLU A 243 4.13 -14.85 -21.18
N GLU A 244 4.03 -15.45 -20.00
CA GLU A 244 2.83 -15.52 -19.17
C GLU A 244 2.93 -14.56 -17.96
N GLN A 245 4.06 -13.87 -17.78
CA GLN A 245 4.30 -12.91 -16.70
C GLN A 245 3.73 -11.52 -16.98
N PHE A 246 3.21 -11.24 -18.17
CA PHE A 246 2.64 -9.93 -18.51
C PHE A 246 1.60 -9.53 -17.48
N PHE A 247 2.01 -8.63 -16.58
CA PHE A 247 1.29 -8.02 -15.45
C PHE A 247 -0.18 -8.44 -15.32
N ARG A 248 -0.42 -9.71 -14.96
CA ARG A 248 -1.73 -10.38 -15.11
C ARG A 248 -2.77 -9.89 -14.12
N SER A 249 -2.32 -9.29 -13.04
CA SER A 249 -3.17 -8.77 -11.99
C SER A 249 -3.14 -7.24 -11.98
N PHE A 250 -4.17 -6.67 -11.37
CA PHE A 250 -4.24 -5.24 -11.12
C PHE A 250 -3.04 -4.73 -10.30
N ALA A 251 -2.61 -5.47 -9.28
CA ALA A 251 -1.43 -5.12 -8.48
C ALA A 251 -0.13 -5.24 -9.28
N GLY A 252 -0.02 -6.26 -10.14
CA GLY A 252 1.08 -6.42 -11.08
C GLY A 252 1.23 -5.19 -11.97
N LEU A 253 0.12 -4.71 -12.56
CA LEU A 253 0.12 -3.51 -13.41
C LEU A 253 0.57 -2.23 -12.67
N LEU A 254 0.27 -2.11 -11.38
CA LEU A 254 0.77 -0.99 -10.57
C LEU A 254 2.28 -1.06 -10.35
N SER A 255 2.85 -2.27 -10.29
CA SER A 255 4.30 -2.46 -10.15
C SER A 255 5.06 -2.11 -11.44
N THR A 256 4.39 -2.10 -12.60
CA THR A 256 5.00 -1.96 -13.92
C THR A 256 5.91 -0.74 -14.05
N LEU A 257 5.51 0.43 -13.52
CA LEU A 257 6.32 1.65 -13.60
C LEU A 257 7.67 1.56 -12.87
N SER A 258 7.82 0.60 -11.96
CA SER A 258 9.08 0.34 -11.24
C SER A 258 10.02 -0.62 -12.00
N HIS A 259 9.49 -1.38 -12.97
CA HIS A 259 10.21 -2.45 -13.65
C HIS A 259 10.36 -2.24 -15.15
N VAL A 260 9.39 -1.58 -15.79
CA VAL A 260 9.35 -1.29 -17.22
C VAL A 260 9.65 0.18 -17.45
N THR A 261 10.76 0.44 -18.13
CA THR A 261 11.21 1.80 -18.45
C THR A 261 10.92 2.22 -19.89
N SER A 262 10.65 1.25 -20.78
CA SER A 262 10.38 1.47 -22.20
C SER A 262 8.91 1.83 -22.42
N VAL A 263 8.65 2.91 -23.18
CA VAL A 263 7.29 3.28 -23.60
C VAL A 263 6.71 2.20 -24.52
N SER A 264 7.51 1.63 -25.42
CA SER A 264 7.09 0.58 -26.36
C SER A 264 6.58 -0.68 -25.64
N ASP A 265 7.18 -1.02 -24.50
CA ASP A 265 6.77 -2.19 -23.72
C ASP A 265 5.42 -1.92 -23.04
N LEU A 266 5.21 -0.70 -22.51
CA LEU A 266 3.93 -0.27 -21.94
C LEU A 266 2.82 -0.20 -23.00
N GLU A 267 3.16 0.23 -24.21
CA GLU A 267 2.28 0.21 -25.38
C GLU A 267 1.84 -1.22 -25.72
N GLN A 268 2.79 -2.16 -25.79
CA GLN A 268 2.50 -3.58 -26.01
C GLN A 268 1.61 -4.17 -24.91
N ILE A 269 1.91 -3.88 -23.64
CA ILE A 269 1.08 -4.34 -22.50
C ILE A 269 -0.35 -3.79 -22.61
N THR A 270 -0.50 -2.52 -22.99
CA THR A 270 -1.81 -1.87 -23.11
C THR A 270 -2.63 -2.47 -24.26
N GLU A 271 -2.01 -2.76 -25.40
CA GLU A 271 -2.68 -3.39 -26.54
C GLU A 271 -3.06 -4.85 -26.24
N GLN A 272 -2.20 -5.62 -25.54
CA GLN A 272 -2.57 -6.97 -25.09
C GLN A 272 -3.77 -6.95 -24.15
N TRP A 273 -3.82 -6.03 -23.19
CA TRP A 273 -4.99 -5.90 -22.31
C TRP A 273 -6.26 -5.46 -23.04
N LYS A 274 -6.12 -4.70 -24.12
CA LYS A 274 -7.24 -4.37 -25.01
C LYS A 274 -7.80 -5.63 -25.66
N GLU A 275 -6.95 -6.47 -26.24
CA GLU A 275 -7.35 -7.75 -26.86
C GLU A 275 -8.05 -8.65 -25.83
N ILE A 276 -7.43 -8.85 -24.66
CA ILE A 276 -8.01 -9.66 -23.57
C ILE A 276 -9.37 -9.10 -23.14
N HIS A 277 -9.49 -7.79 -22.96
CA HIS A 277 -10.76 -7.16 -22.60
C HIS A 277 -11.83 -7.34 -23.67
N MET A 278 -11.47 -7.27 -24.96
CA MET A 278 -12.41 -7.45 -26.06
C MET A 278 -12.95 -8.88 -26.15
N ASP A 279 -12.12 -9.87 -25.82
CA ASP A 279 -12.49 -11.29 -25.86
C ASP A 279 -13.09 -11.81 -24.55
N SER A 280 -12.94 -11.07 -23.45
CA SER A 280 -13.38 -11.46 -22.11
C SER A 280 -14.69 -10.80 -21.69
N GLN A 281 -15.45 -11.52 -20.84
CA GLN A 281 -16.62 -10.97 -20.16
C GLN A 281 -16.37 -10.67 -18.67
N THR A 282 -15.14 -10.83 -18.17
CA THR A 282 -14.84 -10.57 -16.76
C THR A 282 -14.66 -9.08 -16.49
N ASP A 283 -15.10 -8.64 -15.30
CA ASP A 283 -14.87 -7.26 -14.87
C ASP A 283 -13.37 -6.98 -14.72
N GLY A 284 -12.61 -7.94 -14.18
CA GLY A 284 -11.18 -7.80 -13.88
C GLY A 284 -10.35 -7.43 -15.10
N ASP A 285 -10.62 -8.03 -16.24
CA ASP A 285 -9.91 -7.74 -17.50
C ASP A 285 -10.19 -6.31 -17.98
N ALA A 286 -11.43 -5.83 -17.82
CA ALA A 286 -11.77 -4.43 -18.09
C ALA A 286 -11.02 -3.46 -17.14
N LEU A 287 -10.91 -3.79 -15.85
CA LEU A 287 -10.16 -2.98 -14.88
C LEU A 287 -8.67 -2.93 -15.24
N ASN A 288 -8.09 -4.07 -15.61
CA ASN A 288 -6.69 -4.14 -16.01
C ASN A 288 -6.42 -3.33 -17.28
N TYR A 289 -7.32 -3.38 -18.27
CA TYR A 289 -7.21 -2.53 -19.46
C TYR A 289 -7.27 -1.03 -19.15
N ILE A 290 -8.20 -0.62 -18.28
CA ILE A 290 -8.29 0.78 -17.83
C ILE A 290 -7.00 1.19 -17.10
N LEU A 291 -6.51 0.35 -16.19
CA LEU A 291 -5.28 0.62 -15.45
C LEU A 291 -4.07 0.69 -16.38
N ALA A 292 -3.96 -0.18 -17.39
CA ALA A 292 -2.89 -0.13 -18.37
C ALA A 292 -2.83 1.21 -19.11
N ASN A 293 -3.99 1.77 -19.49
CA ASN A 293 -4.07 3.13 -20.06
C ASN A 293 -3.59 4.20 -19.08
N ILE A 294 -4.00 4.11 -17.80
CA ILE A 294 -3.52 5.04 -16.75
C ILE A 294 -2.00 4.95 -16.65
N ILE A 295 -1.43 3.75 -16.55
CA ILE A 295 -0.01 3.51 -16.38
C ILE A 295 0.80 3.99 -17.60
N LEU A 296 0.39 3.66 -18.83
CA LEU A 296 1.03 4.13 -20.05
C LEU A 296 1.05 5.66 -20.11
N SER A 297 -0.06 6.31 -19.72
CA SER A 297 -0.15 7.77 -19.71
C SER A 297 0.91 8.42 -18.82
N GLN A 298 1.34 7.77 -17.72
CA GLN A 298 2.37 8.31 -16.82
C GLN A 298 3.75 8.43 -17.49
N LYS A 299 3.98 7.71 -18.59
CA LYS A 299 5.24 7.76 -19.37
C LYS A 299 5.09 8.45 -20.71
N SER A 300 3.93 8.33 -21.36
CA SER A 300 3.67 8.92 -22.67
C SER A 300 2.24 9.39 -22.78
N ALA A 301 2.00 10.67 -22.49
CA ALA A 301 0.69 11.30 -22.61
C ALA A 301 0.18 11.42 -24.06
N SER A 302 1.09 11.29 -25.04
CA SER A 302 0.82 11.44 -26.48
C SER A 302 0.82 10.12 -27.24
N SER A 303 0.87 8.97 -26.56
CA SER A 303 0.81 7.67 -27.23
C SER A 303 -0.53 7.51 -27.97
N GLU A 304 -0.47 7.07 -29.23
CA GLU A 304 -1.64 6.90 -30.10
C GLU A 304 -2.56 5.75 -29.64
N ILE A 305 -2.04 4.85 -28.78
CA ILE A 305 -2.78 3.69 -28.26
C ILE A 305 -3.71 4.08 -27.10
N LEU A 306 -3.46 5.24 -26.46
CA LEU A 306 -4.24 5.67 -25.31
C LEU A 306 -5.71 5.94 -25.66
N ARG A 307 -6.58 5.41 -24.81
CA ARG A 307 -8.00 5.80 -24.81
C ARG A 307 -8.21 7.12 -24.11
N THR A 308 -9.21 7.84 -24.59
CA THR A 308 -9.66 9.08 -23.97
C THR A 308 -10.33 8.79 -22.63
N VAL A 309 -10.29 9.77 -21.72
CA VAL A 309 -10.95 9.64 -20.40
C VAL A 309 -12.45 9.31 -20.54
N PRO A 310 -13.24 9.93 -21.45
CA PRO A 310 -14.64 9.56 -21.64
C PRO A 310 -14.86 8.10 -22.09
N GLU A 311 -14.01 7.56 -22.97
CA GLU A 311 -14.10 6.14 -23.37
C GLU A 311 -13.86 5.21 -22.17
N LEU A 312 -12.85 5.49 -21.35
CA LEU A 312 -12.55 4.71 -20.14
C LEU A 312 -13.66 4.84 -19.09
N GLN A 313 -14.23 6.03 -18.94
CA GLN A 313 -15.38 6.28 -18.08
C GLN A 313 -16.62 5.50 -18.56
N GLU A 314 -16.86 5.38 -19.87
CA GLU A 314 -17.98 4.62 -20.42
C GLU A 314 -17.89 3.12 -20.05
N ILE A 315 -16.68 2.54 -20.07
CA ILE A 315 -16.46 1.15 -19.63
C ILE A 315 -16.88 1.00 -18.17
N LEU A 316 -16.37 1.84 -17.27
CA LEU A 316 -16.73 1.79 -15.84
C LEU A 316 -18.21 2.08 -15.58
N GLN A 317 -18.81 2.99 -16.36
CA GLN A 317 -20.22 3.34 -16.22
C GLN A 317 -21.11 2.14 -16.56
N LYS A 318 -20.82 1.43 -17.65
CA LYS A 318 -21.53 0.18 -18.00
C LYS A 318 -21.40 -0.87 -16.91
N LEU A 319 -20.24 -0.95 -16.25
CA LEU A 319 -20.05 -1.86 -15.11
C LEU A 319 -20.83 -1.41 -13.87
N TRP A 320 -20.85 -0.11 -13.58
CA TRP A 320 -21.59 0.48 -12.48
C TRP A 320 -23.10 0.23 -12.60
N GLU A 321 -23.67 0.35 -13.81
CA GLU A 321 -25.10 0.21 -14.09
C GLU A 321 -25.63 -1.23 -13.97
N ARG A 322 -24.76 -2.25 -14.02
CA ARG A 322 -25.17 -3.67 -13.88
C ARG A 322 -25.71 -4.03 -12.48
N GLN A 323 -25.76 -3.09 -11.53
CA GLN A 323 -26.30 -3.24 -10.15
C GLN A 323 -25.76 -4.46 -9.38
N ASN A 324 -24.54 -4.89 -9.69
CA ASN A 324 -23.93 -6.01 -9.00
C ASN A 324 -23.31 -5.51 -7.68
N GLU A 325 -23.95 -5.85 -6.55
CA GLU A 325 -23.40 -5.64 -5.22
C GLU A 325 -22.09 -6.46 -5.08
N ASN A 326 -21.15 -6.01 -4.25
CA ASN A 326 -19.86 -6.67 -3.99
C ASN A 326 -18.79 -6.62 -5.10
N ARG A 327 -18.63 -5.47 -5.78
CA ARG A 327 -17.46 -5.25 -6.65
C ARG A 327 -16.15 -5.21 -5.84
N SER A 328 -15.04 -5.46 -6.51
CA SER A 328 -13.71 -5.46 -5.88
C SER A 328 -13.25 -4.04 -5.49
N PRO A 329 -12.31 -3.89 -4.54
CA PRO A 329 -11.78 -2.57 -4.17
C PRO A 329 -11.11 -1.84 -5.35
N GLU A 330 -10.52 -2.57 -6.29
CA GLU A 330 -9.88 -2.06 -7.50
C GLU A 330 -10.88 -1.39 -8.44
N PHE A 331 -12.10 -1.94 -8.56
CA PHE A 331 -13.17 -1.32 -9.34
C PHE A 331 -13.50 0.06 -8.79
N TYR A 332 -13.77 0.15 -7.49
CA TYR A 332 -14.11 1.42 -6.86
C TYR A 332 -12.93 2.40 -6.87
N LEU A 333 -11.70 1.91 -6.75
CA LEU A 333 -10.50 2.72 -6.94
C LEU A 333 -10.51 3.38 -8.33
N LEU A 334 -10.71 2.62 -9.41
CA LEU A 334 -10.75 3.17 -10.76
C LEU A 334 -11.91 4.15 -10.96
N VAL A 335 -13.09 3.88 -10.38
CA VAL A 335 -14.21 4.82 -10.38
C VAL A 335 -13.79 6.13 -9.72
N LEU A 336 -13.17 6.08 -8.54
CA LEU A 336 -12.65 7.28 -7.89
C LEU A 336 -11.61 7.97 -8.78
N LEU A 337 -10.63 7.27 -9.35
CA LEU A 337 -9.56 7.88 -10.15
C LEU A 337 -10.08 8.57 -11.42
N LEU A 338 -11.03 7.98 -12.14
CA LEU A 338 -11.54 8.52 -13.42
C LEU A 338 -12.69 9.49 -13.25
N PHE A 339 -13.55 9.29 -12.26
CA PHE A 339 -14.67 10.19 -11.98
C PHE A 339 -14.32 11.23 -10.91
N TRP A 340 -13.08 11.22 -10.39
CA TRP A 340 -12.67 12.30 -9.50
C TRP A 340 -12.85 13.65 -10.22
N PRO A 341 -13.41 14.63 -9.54
CA PRO A 341 -13.75 15.95 -10.04
C PRO A 341 -12.88 16.86 -10.93
N ASP A 342 -12.64 16.54 -12.19
CA ASP A 342 -12.26 17.49 -13.26
C ASP A 342 -13.30 18.55 -13.62
N SER A 343 -13.90 19.30 -12.68
CA SER A 343 -14.81 20.42 -12.97
C SER A 343 -16.02 20.11 -13.91
N ALA A 344 -16.24 18.85 -14.27
CA ALA A 344 -17.22 18.46 -15.27
C ALA A 344 -18.65 18.57 -14.72
N LYS A 345 -19.53 19.15 -15.54
CA LYS A 345 -20.98 19.17 -15.34
C LYS A 345 -21.46 17.73 -15.15
N LYS A 346 -22.11 17.44 -14.01
CA LYS A 346 -22.78 16.15 -13.78
C LYS A 346 -23.72 15.88 -14.95
N THR A 347 -23.50 14.80 -15.69
CA THR A 347 -24.56 14.17 -16.48
C THR A 347 -25.39 13.30 -15.53
N SER A 348 -26.65 13.04 -15.86
CA SER A 348 -27.60 12.30 -15.00
C SER A 348 -27.15 10.88 -14.64
N ASN A 349 -26.17 10.34 -15.37
CA ASN A 349 -25.68 8.97 -15.23
C ASN A 349 -24.22 8.93 -14.75
N THR A 350 -23.81 9.80 -13.83
CA THR A 350 -22.47 9.73 -13.22
C THR A 350 -22.50 8.95 -11.90
N PRO A 351 -21.49 8.10 -11.58
CA PRO A 351 -21.47 7.39 -10.31
C PRO A 351 -21.46 8.35 -9.13
N ASP A 352 -22.27 8.08 -8.11
CA ASP A 352 -22.23 8.86 -6.86
C ASP A 352 -20.96 8.50 -6.08
N LEU A 353 -20.00 9.42 -6.04
CA LEU A 353 -18.73 9.20 -5.37
C LEU A 353 -18.86 9.00 -3.86
N LYS A 354 -19.90 9.54 -3.22
CA LYS A 354 -20.14 9.31 -1.78
C LYS A 354 -20.48 7.84 -1.54
N VAL A 355 -21.38 7.31 -2.36
CA VAL A 355 -21.76 5.89 -2.35
C VAL A 355 -20.56 5.02 -2.73
N CYS A 356 -19.78 5.43 -3.74
CA CYS A 356 -18.57 4.73 -4.14
C CYS A 356 -17.55 4.60 -2.99
N VAL A 357 -17.31 5.66 -2.22
CA VAL A 357 -16.41 5.61 -1.05
C VAL A 357 -16.91 4.64 0.01
N GLN A 358 -18.23 4.60 0.26
CA GLN A 358 -18.83 3.66 1.19
C GLN A 358 -18.64 2.21 0.71
N TYR A 359 -19.01 1.90 -0.53
CA TYR A 359 -18.87 0.56 -1.09
C TYR A 359 -17.41 0.11 -1.20
N MET A 360 -16.49 1.04 -1.49
CA MET A 360 -15.07 0.74 -1.48
C MET A 360 -14.58 0.33 -0.09
N ARG A 361 -15.04 1.01 0.96
CA ARG A 361 -14.69 0.67 2.35
C ARG A 361 -15.20 -0.72 2.70
N GLU A 362 -16.48 -1.02 2.44
CA GLU A 362 -17.08 -2.33 2.71
C GLU A 362 -16.39 -3.44 1.90
N SER A 363 -16.05 -3.17 0.63
CA SER A 363 -15.30 -4.12 -0.21
C SER A 363 -13.89 -4.37 0.30
N TYR A 364 -13.18 -3.33 0.75
CA TYR A 364 -11.87 -3.47 1.40
C TYR A 364 -11.96 -4.30 2.69
N GLU A 365 -13.00 -4.08 3.49
CA GLU A 365 -13.22 -4.80 4.74
C GLU A 365 -13.40 -6.30 4.52
N ARG A 366 -14.16 -6.68 3.48
CA ARG A 366 -14.34 -8.08 3.07
C ARG A 366 -13.09 -8.71 2.47
N THR A 367 -12.35 -7.98 1.64
CA THR A 367 -11.29 -8.55 0.80
C THR A 367 -9.90 -8.47 1.44
N TYR A 368 -9.55 -7.33 2.05
CA TYR A 368 -8.17 -7.03 2.42
C TYR A 368 -7.95 -6.73 3.91
N GLN A 369 -8.97 -6.30 4.66
CA GLN A 369 -8.78 -5.86 6.05
C GLN A 369 -8.14 -6.92 6.94
N LYS A 370 -8.53 -8.20 6.81
CA LYS A 370 -7.93 -9.29 7.59
C LYS A 370 -6.41 -9.34 7.41
N TYR A 371 -5.95 -9.22 6.16
CA TYR A 371 -4.56 -9.40 5.75
C TYR A 371 -3.71 -8.15 5.96
N LEU A 372 -4.28 -6.97 5.70
CA LEU A 372 -3.58 -5.69 5.72
C LEU A 372 -3.75 -4.92 7.05
N ARG A 373 -4.41 -5.51 8.05
CA ARG A 373 -4.59 -4.86 9.36
C ARG A 373 -3.24 -4.47 9.99
N PHE A 374 -3.23 -3.31 10.64
CA PHE A 374 -2.07 -2.72 11.30
C PHE A 374 -0.84 -2.52 10.39
N ARG A 375 -1.00 -2.65 9.07
CA ARG A 375 0.02 -2.29 8.07
C ARG A 375 -0.28 -0.89 7.54
N TYR A 376 0.75 -0.24 7.03
CA TYR A 376 0.59 1.04 6.36
C TYR A 376 0.06 0.79 4.95
N LEU A 377 -1.13 1.29 4.64
CA LEU A 377 -1.68 1.22 3.29
C LEU A 377 -1.02 2.27 2.40
N VAL A 378 -0.55 1.82 1.25
CA VAL A 378 0.22 2.67 0.36
C VAL A 378 -0.73 3.48 -0.54
N PRO A 379 -0.53 4.81 -0.68
CA PRO A 379 -1.24 5.58 -1.70
C PRO A 379 -0.74 5.19 -3.08
N LEU A 380 -1.61 4.61 -3.90
CA LEU A 380 -1.28 4.12 -5.25
C LEU A 380 -1.19 5.28 -6.24
N PHE A 381 -2.07 6.26 -6.07
CA PHE A 381 -2.10 7.49 -6.85
C PHE A 381 -2.38 8.71 -5.98
N PHE A 382 -1.90 9.86 -6.41
CA PHE A 382 -2.28 11.17 -5.90
C PHE A 382 -2.92 12.01 -6.99
N LEU A 383 -3.68 13.02 -6.57
CA LEU A 383 -4.19 14.05 -7.46
C LEU A 383 -3.12 15.14 -7.68
N GLY A 384 -2.80 15.37 -8.94
CA GLY A 384 -1.83 16.34 -9.45
C GLY A 384 -2.48 17.43 -10.29
N ASN A 385 -1.65 18.37 -10.76
CA ASN A 385 -2.10 19.58 -11.47
C ASN A 385 -2.32 19.37 -12.98
N GLY A 386 -2.08 18.16 -13.51
CA GLY A 386 -2.26 17.83 -14.92
C GLY A 386 -3.74 17.72 -15.34
N GLY A 387 -3.98 17.62 -16.65
CA GLY A 387 -5.32 17.36 -17.21
C GLY A 387 -5.50 15.91 -17.66
N GLY A 388 -6.75 15.44 -17.74
CA GLY A 388 -7.06 14.09 -18.20
C GLY A 388 -6.42 13.02 -17.31
N LEU A 389 -5.70 12.06 -17.89
CA LEU A 389 -4.98 11.03 -17.12
C LEU A 389 -3.71 11.56 -16.43
N GLN A 390 -3.12 12.66 -16.91
CA GLN A 390 -1.90 13.26 -16.33
C GLN A 390 -2.13 13.91 -14.97
N ARG A 391 -3.40 14.05 -14.54
CA ARG A 391 -3.74 14.47 -13.18
C ARG A 391 -3.44 13.40 -12.14
N LEU A 392 -3.27 12.14 -12.55
CA LEU A 392 -2.96 11.05 -11.64
C LEU A 392 -1.45 10.97 -11.53
N VAL A 393 -0.92 10.99 -10.30
CA VAL A 393 0.51 10.89 -10.00
C VAL A 393 0.77 9.58 -9.27
N HIS A 394 1.56 8.69 -9.85
CA HIS A 394 1.81 7.35 -9.31
C HIS A 394 2.72 7.32 -8.07
N GLN A 395 2.63 6.22 -7.31
CA GLN A 395 3.33 5.94 -6.05
C GLN A 395 4.85 6.19 -6.04
N THR A 396 5.53 6.05 -7.17
CA THR A 396 7.00 6.11 -7.25
C THR A 396 7.60 7.49 -6.95
N ASP A 397 6.78 8.55 -6.95
CA ASP A 397 7.27 9.94 -6.94
C ASP A 397 7.11 10.66 -5.58
N PHE A 398 6.59 9.98 -4.55
CA PHE A 398 6.15 10.65 -3.30
C PHE A 398 7.08 10.57 -2.09
N THR A 399 8.29 10.02 -2.19
CA THR A 399 9.23 10.00 -1.03
C THR A 399 9.42 11.39 -0.41
N SER A 400 9.22 12.46 -1.19
CA SER A 400 9.17 13.87 -0.81
C SER A 400 8.02 14.27 0.14
N LEU A 401 6.86 13.61 0.10
CA LEU A 401 5.70 13.91 0.99
C LEU A 401 5.96 13.57 2.46
N PHE A 402 6.99 12.78 2.74
CA PHE A 402 7.32 12.25 4.07
C PHE A 402 8.70 12.71 4.58
N VAL A 403 9.40 13.55 3.83
CA VAL A 403 10.62 14.19 4.33
C VAL A 403 10.20 15.26 5.33
N GLU A 404 10.75 15.21 6.55
CA GLU A 404 10.49 16.14 7.67
C GLU A 404 10.99 17.58 7.41
N GLU A 405 11.05 18.05 6.17
CA GLU A 405 11.49 19.40 5.86
C GLU A 405 10.36 20.19 5.19
N HIS A 406 9.68 20.94 6.05
CA HIS A 406 8.66 21.97 5.81
C HIS A 406 7.22 21.47 5.70
N GLU A 407 6.53 21.44 6.85
CA GLU A 407 5.07 21.34 6.97
C GLU A 407 4.30 22.35 6.08
N THR A 408 4.98 23.39 5.57
CA THR A 408 4.42 24.52 4.81
C THR A 408 4.78 24.54 3.32
N ALA A 409 5.78 23.79 2.85
CA ALA A 409 6.19 23.83 1.45
C ALA A 409 5.16 23.17 0.53
N GLU A 410 4.91 23.76 -0.64
CA GLU A 410 4.10 23.12 -1.69
C GLU A 410 4.93 22.09 -2.45
N ILE A 411 4.30 20.98 -2.82
CA ILE A 411 4.97 19.89 -3.52
C ILE A 411 4.72 20.03 -5.03
N PRO A 412 5.76 20.25 -5.85
CA PRO A 412 5.60 20.40 -7.29
C PRO A 412 4.87 19.22 -7.92
N GLY A 413 3.91 19.51 -8.81
CA GLY A 413 3.13 18.49 -9.52
C GLY A 413 1.87 18.02 -8.79
N PHE A 414 1.76 18.23 -7.48
CA PHE A 414 0.60 17.81 -6.67
C PHE A 414 -0.45 18.94 -6.57
N GLN A 415 -1.72 18.56 -6.54
CA GLN A 415 -2.83 19.49 -6.37
C GLN A 415 -3.36 19.45 -4.94
N ARG A 416 -3.42 20.61 -4.29
CA ARG A 416 -4.18 20.76 -3.04
C ARG A 416 -5.65 20.92 -3.35
N ILE A 417 -6.48 20.17 -2.62
CA ILE A 417 -7.93 20.33 -2.66
C ILE A 417 -8.43 20.99 -1.39
N GLN A 418 -9.51 21.77 -1.52
CA GLN A 418 -10.20 22.34 -0.38
C GLN A 418 -11.02 21.26 0.33
N GLY A 419 -11.10 21.38 1.64
CA GLY A 419 -11.85 20.47 2.49
C GLY A 419 -12.43 21.17 3.70
N GLU A 420 -13.22 20.42 4.44
CA GLU A 420 -13.81 20.83 5.70
C GLU A 420 -13.63 19.71 6.71
N ILE A 421 -13.27 20.05 7.94
CA ILE A 421 -13.36 19.12 9.06
C ILE A 421 -14.67 19.39 9.79
N ARG A 422 -15.49 18.35 9.97
CA ARG A 422 -16.73 18.40 10.74
C ARG A 422 -16.90 17.09 11.50
N ASN A 423 -17.27 17.15 12.77
CA ASN A 423 -17.48 15.97 13.63
C ASN A 423 -16.28 15.00 13.60
N HIS A 424 -15.06 15.54 13.69
CA HIS A 424 -13.80 14.77 13.60
C HIS A 424 -13.63 13.93 12.32
N LYS A 425 -14.36 14.26 11.25
CA LYS A 425 -14.22 13.68 9.91
C LYS A 425 -13.76 14.73 8.93
N VAL A 426 -13.01 14.30 7.92
CA VAL A 426 -12.51 15.16 6.84
C VAL A 426 -13.38 14.96 5.61
N PHE A 427 -13.81 16.06 5.00
CA PHE A 427 -14.56 16.06 3.76
C PHE A 427 -13.81 16.85 2.69
N ALA A 428 -13.66 16.28 1.51
CA ALA A 428 -13.22 17.01 0.32
C ALA A 428 -14.40 17.85 -0.22
N LEU A 429 -14.19 19.15 -0.41
CA LEU A 429 -15.19 20.07 -0.95
C LEU A 429 -15.06 20.15 -2.47
N ARG A 430 -16.15 19.83 -3.18
CA ARG A 430 -16.21 19.87 -4.65
C ARG A 430 -17.53 20.47 -5.13
N GLY A 431 -17.57 21.78 -5.33
CA GLY A 431 -18.81 22.46 -5.70
C GLY A 431 -19.90 22.20 -4.64
N PRO A 432 -21.06 21.64 -5.00
CA PRO A 432 -22.10 21.26 -4.03
C PRO A 432 -21.81 19.93 -3.31
N ASP A 433 -20.88 19.10 -3.81
CA ASP A 433 -20.61 17.79 -3.24
C ASP A 433 -19.55 17.84 -2.12
N GLN A 434 -19.78 17.02 -1.10
CA GLN A 434 -18.85 16.79 0.01
C GLN A 434 -18.56 15.29 0.10
N ILE A 435 -17.32 14.88 -0.12
CA ILE A 435 -16.93 13.45 -0.13
C ILE A 435 -16.08 13.17 1.11
N GLU A 436 -16.47 12.19 1.94
CA GLU A 436 -15.69 11.80 3.11
C GLU A 436 -14.34 11.21 2.68
N VAL A 437 -13.26 11.65 3.31
CA VAL A 437 -11.89 11.12 3.10
C VAL A 437 -11.25 10.80 4.44
N LEU A 438 -10.39 9.78 4.47
CA LEU A 438 -9.69 9.42 5.71
C LEU A 438 -8.50 10.36 5.96
N PRO A 439 -8.27 10.86 7.18
CA PRO A 439 -7.04 11.60 7.48
C PRO A 439 -5.85 10.64 7.52
N HIS A 440 -4.76 10.97 6.82
CA HIS A 440 -3.51 10.21 6.94
C HIS A 440 -2.94 10.26 8.37
N ASN A 441 -3.00 11.44 9.00
CA ASN A 441 -2.65 11.62 10.40
C ASN A 441 -3.90 12.02 11.20
N PRO A 442 -4.54 11.11 11.96
CA PRO A 442 -5.72 11.43 12.76
C PRO A 442 -5.52 12.60 13.74
N ALA A 443 -4.30 12.79 14.26
CA ALA A 443 -4.01 13.89 15.18
C ALA A 443 -4.11 15.28 14.52
N SER A 444 -4.09 15.37 13.19
CA SER A 444 -4.30 16.62 12.46
C SER A 444 -5.78 17.07 12.44
N VAL A 445 -6.70 16.21 12.87
CA VAL A 445 -8.16 16.44 12.87
C VAL A 445 -8.65 16.83 14.26
N TYR A 446 -8.23 18.00 14.74
CA TYR A 446 -8.52 18.47 16.10
C TYR A 446 -9.57 19.58 16.17
N ASN A 447 -9.79 20.33 15.09
CA ASN A 447 -10.74 21.45 15.03
C ASN A 447 -11.77 21.27 13.92
N THR A 448 -12.92 21.95 14.05
CA THR A 448 -13.90 22.10 12.97
C THR A 448 -13.59 23.40 12.21
N ASP A 449 -12.97 23.29 11.05
CA ASP A 449 -12.63 24.44 10.20
C ASP A 449 -12.42 24.00 8.74
N LEU A 450 -12.25 24.98 7.86
CA LEU A 450 -11.82 24.74 6.49
C LEU A 450 -10.35 24.34 6.46
N VAL A 451 -10.05 23.34 5.65
CA VAL A 451 -8.71 22.79 5.48
C VAL A 451 -8.35 22.69 4.00
N SER A 452 -7.07 22.46 3.74
CA SER A 452 -6.61 21.97 2.45
C SER A 452 -5.68 20.78 2.67
N PHE A 453 -5.59 19.89 1.69
CA PHE A 453 -4.73 18.71 1.76
C PHE A 453 -4.42 18.19 0.36
N TYR A 454 -3.40 17.33 0.25
CA TYR A 454 -3.18 16.51 -0.93
C TYR A 454 -4.04 15.26 -0.85
N LEU A 455 -4.72 14.93 -1.94
CA LEU A 455 -5.57 13.75 -2.00
C LEU A 455 -4.81 12.57 -2.58
N GLY A 456 -4.66 11.51 -1.79
CA GLY A 456 -4.12 10.22 -2.24
C GLY A 456 -5.18 9.14 -2.20
N PHE A 457 -5.03 8.14 -3.05
CA PHE A 457 -5.95 7.01 -3.18
C PHE A 457 -5.22 5.73 -2.80
N THR A 458 -5.68 5.09 -1.73
CA THR A 458 -5.22 3.75 -1.32
C THR A 458 -6.22 2.70 -1.80
N ILE A 459 -5.88 1.41 -1.70
CA ILE A 459 -6.84 0.33 -2.00
C ILE A 459 -8.06 0.33 -1.05
N ARG A 460 -8.00 1.04 0.09
CA ARG A 460 -9.14 1.22 1.01
C ARG A 460 -10.03 2.40 0.65
N GLY A 461 -9.50 3.41 -0.05
CA GLY A 461 -10.21 4.62 -0.39
C GLY A 461 -9.37 5.89 -0.34
N PRO A 462 -10.01 7.06 -0.48
CA PRO A 462 -9.36 8.35 -0.53
C PRO A 462 -8.85 8.79 0.86
N VAL A 463 -7.66 9.38 0.87
CA VAL A 463 -6.93 9.79 2.07
C VAL A 463 -6.40 11.21 1.92
N ALA A 464 -6.61 12.03 2.94
CA ALA A 464 -6.12 13.40 3.06
C ALA A 464 -4.71 13.43 3.68
N TYR A 465 -3.72 13.82 2.89
CA TYR A 465 -2.32 13.96 3.30
C TYR A 465 -1.95 15.41 3.54
N ASN A 466 -1.08 15.65 4.53
CA ASN A 466 -0.59 16.99 4.89
C ASN A 466 -1.76 17.99 5.09
N ILE A 467 -2.67 17.68 6.00
CA ILE A 467 -3.83 18.53 6.30
C ILE A 467 -3.36 19.86 6.89
N ARG A 468 -3.75 20.97 6.25
CA ARG A 468 -3.45 22.34 6.68
C ARG A 468 -4.74 23.11 6.90
N TYR A 469 -4.84 23.82 8.02
CA TYR A 469 -5.99 24.68 8.31
C TYR A 469 -5.91 25.95 7.48
N VAL A 470 -7.00 26.30 6.81
CA VAL A 470 -7.09 27.57 6.08
C VAL A 470 -7.30 28.66 7.10
N LYS A 471 -6.30 29.54 7.29
CA LYS A 471 -6.42 30.67 8.21
C LYS A 471 -7.62 31.56 7.80
N LYS A 472 -8.47 31.93 8.77
CA LYS A 472 -9.63 32.81 8.58
C LYS A 472 -9.28 34.15 7.92
N SER A 473 -8.08 34.66 8.19
CA SER A 473 -7.51 35.84 7.53
C SER A 473 -7.37 35.67 6.01
N ALA A 474 -6.85 34.53 5.55
CA ALA A 474 -6.74 34.23 4.13
C ALA A 474 -8.12 34.11 3.46
N GLN A 475 -9.10 33.49 4.13
CA GLN A 475 -10.48 33.42 3.63
C GLN A 475 -11.11 34.80 3.50
N PHE A 476 -10.88 35.70 4.47
CA PHE A 476 -11.37 37.07 4.41
C PHE A 476 -10.80 37.80 3.18
N VAL A 477 -9.48 37.68 2.96
CA VAL A 477 -8.77 38.28 1.83
C VAL A 477 -9.36 37.81 0.50
N ASP A 478 -9.58 36.51 0.35
CA ASP A 478 -10.14 35.95 -0.88
C ASP A 478 -11.61 36.34 -1.08
N LYS A 479 -12.43 36.22 -0.03
CA LYS A 479 -13.87 36.54 -0.06
C LYS A 479 -14.13 38.00 -0.42
N HIS A 480 -13.30 38.91 0.07
CA HIS A 480 -13.48 40.34 -0.11
C HIS A 480 -12.57 40.94 -1.19
N LYS A 481 -11.91 40.11 -2.03
CA LYS A 481 -10.95 40.55 -3.06
C LYS A 481 -11.39 41.81 -3.81
N LYS A 482 -12.57 41.78 -4.43
CA LYS A 482 -13.10 42.91 -5.23
C LYS A 482 -13.23 44.20 -4.40
N ASN A 483 -13.82 44.10 -3.22
CA ASN A 483 -13.98 45.25 -2.32
C ASN A 483 -12.63 45.79 -1.82
N ILE A 484 -11.68 44.91 -1.54
CA ILE A 484 -10.35 45.29 -1.07
C ILE A 484 -9.60 46.01 -2.20
N ILE A 485 -9.64 45.49 -3.44
CA ILE A 485 -8.97 46.13 -4.60
C ILE A 485 -9.54 47.53 -4.86
N GLU A 486 -10.87 47.69 -4.79
CA GLU A 486 -11.53 48.96 -5.12
C GLU A 486 -11.43 50.02 -4.01
N ARG A 487 -11.31 49.62 -2.73
CA ARG A 487 -11.53 50.52 -1.59
C ARG A 487 -10.29 50.80 -0.74
N VAL A 488 -9.21 50.04 -0.90
CA VAL A 488 -7.96 50.27 -0.16
C VAL A 488 -7.28 51.55 -0.66
N LYS A 489 -6.88 52.42 0.25
CA LYS A 489 -6.25 53.71 -0.06
C LYS A 489 -4.75 53.70 0.24
N LYS A 490 -4.33 53.02 1.30
CA LYS A 490 -2.94 52.94 1.78
C LYS A 490 -2.18 51.77 1.16
N VAL A 491 -2.29 51.61 -0.15
CA VAL A 491 -1.73 50.47 -0.91
C VAL A 491 -0.22 50.37 -0.73
N ASP A 492 0.52 51.49 -0.82
CA ASP A 492 1.98 51.48 -0.70
C ASP A 492 2.46 51.03 0.68
N LEU A 493 1.76 51.41 1.76
CA LEU A 493 2.07 50.95 3.12
C LEU A 493 1.86 49.46 3.28
N ILE A 494 0.81 48.92 2.66
CA ILE A 494 0.52 47.49 2.68
C ILE A 494 1.58 46.70 1.90
N ILE A 495 1.96 47.18 0.70
CA ILE A 495 3.02 46.56 -0.10
C ILE A 495 4.36 46.60 0.64
N ASN A 496 4.67 47.70 1.33
CA ASN A 496 5.88 47.84 2.14
C ASN A 496 5.90 46.86 3.33
N ASP A 497 4.78 46.71 4.04
CA ASP A 497 4.67 45.73 5.13
C ASP A 497 4.91 44.28 4.63
N LEU A 498 4.58 44.01 3.36
CA LEU A 498 4.78 42.71 2.69
C LEU A 498 6.16 42.55 2.03
N ARG A 499 7.01 43.58 2.04
CA ARG A 499 8.32 43.58 1.38
C ARG A 499 9.16 42.32 1.63
N PRO A 500 9.26 41.77 2.86
CA PRO A 500 10.06 40.58 3.13
C PRO A 500 9.57 39.31 2.41
N MET A 501 8.31 39.28 2.00
CA MET A 501 7.65 38.12 1.38
C MET A 501 7.49 38.26 -0.14
N ILE A 502 7.95 39.38 -0.72
CA ILE A 502 7.83 39.67 -2.15
C ILE A 502 9.22 39.75 -2.79
N PRO A 503 9.51 38.95 -3.85
CA PRO A 503 10.74 39.05 -4.61
C PRO A 503 11.00 40.47 -5.15
N THR A 504 12.26 40.93 -5.14
CA THR A 504 12.62 42.32 -5.49
C THR A 504 12.14 42.77 -6.86
N GLU A 505 12.16 41.88 -7.85
CA GLU A 505 11.65 42.16 -9.20
C GLU A 505 10.14 42.43 -9.19
N GLN A 506 9.37 41.52 -8.62
CA GLN A 506 7.90 41.63 -8.51
C GLN A 506 7.49 42.85 -7.69
N TYR A 507 8.20 43.13 -6.60
CA TYR A 507 7.99 44.34 -5.78
C TYR A 507 8.14 45.62 -6.61
N SER A 508 9.20 45.69 -7.42
CA SER A 508 9.45 46.85 -8.30
C SER A 508 8.34 47.00 -9.35
N THR A 509 7.88 45.89 -9.93
CA THR A 509 6.76 45.86 -10.89
C THR A 509 5.43 46.30 -10.28
N ILE A 510 5.17 45.96 -9.02
CA ILE A 510 3.98 46.45 -8.30
C ILE A 510 4.11 47.95 -8.06
N MET A 511 5.21 48.40 -7.45
CA MET A 511 5.38 49.81 -7.08
C MET A 511 5.36 50.76 -8.28
N ALA A 512 5.79 50.29 -9.46
CA ALA A 512 5.75 51.04 -10.71
C ALA A 512 4.35 51.18 -11.34
N ALA A 513 3.32 50.49 -10.83
CA ALA A 513 1.97 50.61 -11.38
C ALA A 513 1.34 51.98 -11.10
N SER A 514 0.56 52.47 -12.06
CA SER A 514 0.05 53.84 -12.13
C SER A 514 -1.08 54.14 -11.15
N THR A 515 -1.86 53.13 -10.77
CA THR A 515 -3.01 53.29 -9.86
C THR A 515 -2.98 52.32 -8.69
N ASN A 516 -3.64 52.69 -7.59
CA ASN A 516 -3.82 51.82 -6.43
C ASN A 516 -4.51 50.50 -6.79
N ASN A 517 -5.48 50.53 -7.72
CA ASN A 517 -6.19 49.33 -8.15
C ASN A 517 -5.26 48.39 -8.93
N GLU A 518 -4.44 48.92 -9.84
CA GLU A 518 -3.44 48.13 -10.57
C GLU A 518 -2.37 47.55 -9.64
N LYS A 519 -1.91 48.34 -8.66
CA LYS A 519 -0.99 47.87 -7.61
C LYS A 519 -1.60 46.70 -6.83
N MET A 520 -2.86 46.83 -6.44
CA MET A 520 -3.58 45.78 -5.71
C MET A 520 -3.84 44.53 -6.57
N GLU A 521 -4.24 44.66 -7.83
CA GLU A 521 -4.41 43.51 -8.74
C GLU A 521 -3.10 42.74 -8.92
N LYS A 522 -1.99 43.46 -9.14
CA LYS A 522 -0.65 42.84 -9.21
C LYS A 522 -0.22 42.23 -7.87
N LEU A 523 -0.54 42.85 -6.73
CA LEU A 523 -0.26 42.24 -5.44
C LEU A 523 -1.07 40.95 -5.24
N TYR A 524 -2.33 40.91 -5.68
CA TYR A 524 -3.17 39.72 -5.59
C TYR A 524 -2.67 38.55 -6.43
N THR A 525 -1.92 38.78 -7.52
CA THR A 525 -1.27 37.67 -8.23
C THR A 525 -0.19 37.02 -7.37
N ILE A 526 0.51 37.78 -6.53
CA ILE A 526 1.52 37.26 -5.58
C ILE A 526 0.87 36.62 -4.37
N LEU A 527 -0.27 37.14 -3.89
CA LEU A 527 -1.01 36.54 -2.77
C LEU A 527 -1.47 35.11 -3.07
N THR A 528 -1.50 34.68 -4.34
CA THR A 528 -1.74 33.27 -4.70
C THR A 528 -0.63 32.32 -4.23
N ALA A 529 0.54 32.84 -3.86
CA ALA A 529 1.71 32.05 -3.45
C ALA A 529 1.54 31.33 -2.09
N GLY A 530 0.57 31.70 -1.24
CA GLY A 530 0.31 30.95 -0.01
C GLY A 530 -0.52 31.68 1.04
N TYR A 531 -0.93 30.96 2.09
CA TYR A 531 -1.74 31.52 3.18
C TYR A 531 -0.95 32.44 4.11
N GLU A 532 0.37 32.27 4.22
CA GLU A 532 1.24 33.08 5.08
C GLU A 532 1.30 34.52 4.61
N ILE A 533 1.48 34.75 3.30
CA ILE A 533 1.47 36.09 2.71
C ILE A 533 0.07 36.71 2.78
N LYS A 534 -1.00 35.92 2.61
CA LYS A 534 -2.38 36.38 2.80
C LYS A 534 -2.68 36.77 4.25
N ASP A 535 -2.14 36.04 5.21
CA ASP A 535 -2.27 36.36 6.63
C ASP A 535 -1.54 37.67 6.96
N THR A 536 -0.28 37.83 6.51
CA THR A 536 0.47 39.10 6.66
C THR A 536 -0.24 40.26 5.97
N PHE A 537 -0.81 40.04 4.78
CA PHE A 537 -1.60 41.04 4.07
C PHE A 537 -2.87 41.41 4.85
N TYR A 538 -3.57 40.44 5.42
CA TYR A 538 -4.73 40.69 6.29
C TYR A 538 -4.34 41.48 7.56
N GLN A 539 -3.21 41.15 8.20
CA GLN A 539 -2.70 41.92 9.35
C GLN A 539 -2.32 43.35 8.95
N SER A 540 -1.73 43.53 7.77
CA SER A 540 -1.44 44.86 7.23
C SER A 540 -2.73 45.64 6.91
N LEU A 541 -3.78 44.99 6.40
CA LEU A 541 -5.09 45.61 6.23
C LEU A 541 -5.71 45.99 7.58
N LEU A 542 -5.59 45.16 8.62
CA LEU A 542 -6.04 45.51 9.97
C LEU A 542 -5.30 46.73 10.54
N LYS A 543 -3.98 46.80 10.31
CA LYS A 543 -3.11 47.89 10.75
C LYS A 543 -3.41 49.20 10.02
N ASN A 544 -3.50 49.15 8.69
CA ASN A 544 -3.54 50.35 7.85
C ASN A 544 -4.98 50.78 7.49
N GLU A 545 -5.91 49.83 7.38
CA GLU A 545 -7.27 49.97 6.83
C GLU A 545 -8.35 49.37 7.74
N GLN A 546 -8.19 49.52 9.06
CA GLN A 546 -9.09 48.91 10.06
C GLN A 546 -10.58 49.20 9.82
N GLY A 547 -10.92 50.43 9.39
CA GLY A 547 -12.30 50.83 9.09
C GLY A 547 -12.92 50.05 7.93
N LEU A 548 -12.13 49.72 6.90
CA LEU A 548 -12.57 48.88 5.78
C LEU A 548 -12.84 47.44 6.24
N ILE A 549 -11.96 46.88 7.08
CA ILE A 549 -12.15 45.53 7.62
C ILE A 549 -13.43 45.46 8.47
N GLN A 550 -13.66 46.45 9.34
CA GLN A 550 -14.86 46.51 10.18
C GLN A 550 -16.15 46.60 9.34
N ASP A 551 -16.14 47.38 8.27
CA ASP A 551 -17.27 47.51 7.35
C ASP A 551 -17.58 46.20 6.62
N LEU A 552 -16.56 45.58 6.03
CA LEU A 552 -16.70 44.31 5.31
C LEU A 552 -17.12 43.15 6.22
N THR A 553 -16.70 43.18 7.49
CA THR A 553 -17.11 42.18 8.49
C THR A 553 -18.57 42.36 8.92
N LYS A 554 -19.07 43.60 8.99
CA LYS A 554 -20.47 43.91 9.33
C LYS A 554 -21.44 43.59 8.19
N PHE A 555 -21.04 43.82 6.93
CA PHE A 555 -21.85 43.49 5.76
C PHE A 555 -22.16 41.99 5.67
N GLY A 556 -21.22 41.12 6.05
CA GLY A 556 -21.41 39.67 6.03
C GLY A 556 -22.40 39.12 7.07
N LYS A 557 -22.76 39.89 8.11
CA LYS A 557 -23.75 39.48 9.13
C LYS A 557 -25.19 39.84 8.77
N LYS A 558 -25.42 40.77 7.83
CA LYS A 558 -26.77 41.17 7.40
C LYS A 558 -27.37 40.24 6.34
N SER A 559 -26.57 39.36 5.73
CA SER A 559 -26.98 38.42 4.69
C SER A 559 -27.22 36.99 5.20
N SER A 560 -27.36 36.80 6.51
CA SER A 560 -27.49 35.49 7.17
C SER A 560 -28.72 35.37 8.08
N ASN A 561 -29.74 36.22 7.87
CA ASN A 561 -31.05 36.08 8.52
C ASN A 561 -32.09 35.58 7.51
#